data_AF-A0A950WAE3-F1
#
_entry.id   AF-A0A950WAE3-F1
#
_cell.length_a   1.000
_cell.length_b   1.000
_cell.length_c   1.000
_cell.angle_alpha   90.00
_cell.angle_beta   90.00
_cell.angle_gamma   90.00
#
_symmetry.space_group_name_H-M   'P 1'
#
loop_
_entity.id
_entity.type
_entity.pdbx_description
1 polymer ?
#
loop_
_entity_poly.entity_id
_entity_poly.type
_entity_poly.pdbx_seq_one_letter_code
_entity_poly.pdbx_strand_id
1 'polypeptide(L)'
;MNTPVQVRHSRRILCVSPRYAPSFGTFQYAYPLMDGVRAFMPPQGILAVAAYLPPKWEVRIVDENIRPTSAEEIAWADAVFVSGMHVQKGEIKTVA
;
A
#
# COMPACT_ATOMS: atom_id res chain seq x y z
N MET A 1 6.20 -12.63 -11.83
CA MET A 1 7.02 -13.68 -11.19
C MET A 1 6.10 -14.42 -10.24
N ASN A 2 5.92 -15.73 -10.40
CA ASN A 2 5.10 -16.51 -9.48
C ASN A 2 5.98 -17.06 -8.37
N THR A 3 5.50 -17.04 -7.13
CA THR A 3 6.25 -17.64 -6.03
C THR A 3 6.29 -19.16 -6.17
N PRO A 4 7.45 -19.79 -5.92
CA PRO A 4 7.56 -21.25 -5.86
C PRO A 4 6.96 -21.83 -4.57
N VAL A 5 6.60 -20.98 -3.60
CA VAL A 5 6.11 -21.42 -2.29
C VAL A 5 4.70 -22.01 -2.40
N GLN A 6 4.58 -23.28 -2.01
CA GLN A 6 3.30 -23.97 -1.90
C GLN A 6 2.72 -23.77 -0.50
N VAL A 7 1.48 -23.28 -0.43
CA VAL A 7 0.78 -23.01 0.84
C VAL A 7 -0.42 -23.91 1.04
N ARG A 8 -0.61 -24.40 2.27
CA ARG A 8 -1.76 -25.25 2.62
C ARG A 8 -3.05 -24.44 2.82
N HIS A 9 -2.94 -23.25 3.42
CA HIS A 9 -4.08 -22.40 3.76
C HIS A 9 -4.18 -21.15 2.87
N SER A 10 -5.41 -20.68 2.66
CA SER A 10 -5.66 -19.35 2.11
C SER A 10 -5.49 -18.27 3.19
N ARG A 11 -5.13 -17.06 2.76
CA ARG A 11 -5.01 -15.86 3.59
C ARG A 11 -5.52 -14.66 2.81
N ARG A 12 -6.09 -13.70 3.52
CA ARG A 12 -6.48 -12.39 3.03
C ARG A 12 -5.42 -11.37 3.47
N ILE A 13 -4.67 -10.83 2.53
CA ILE A 13 -3.58 -9.89 2.80
C ILE A 13 -3.97 -8.51 2.27
N LEU A 14 -3.93 -7.52 3.16
CA LEU A 14 -4.09 -6.12 2.80
C LEU A 14 -2.72 -5.46 2.72
N CYS A 15 -2.32 -5.04 1.53
CA CYS A 15 -1.08 -4.32 1.26
C CYS A 15 -1.35 -2.81 1.27
N VAL A 16 -0.73 -2.07 2.18
CA VAL A 16 -0.94 -0.63 2.36
C VAL A 16 0.35 0.14 2.09
N SER A 17 0.26 1.14 1.22
CA SER A 17 1.26 2.20 1.10
C SER A 17 0.75 3.43 1.83
N PRO A 18 1.32 3.81 2.99
CA PRO A 18 0.81 4.92 3.79
C PRO A 18 0.95 6.26 3.08
N ARG A 19 0.30 7.29 3.62
CA ARG A 19 0.42 8.64 3.07
C ARG A 19 1.84 9.19 3.26
N TYR A 20 2.29 10.04 2.35
CA TYR A 20 3.50 10.84 2.56
C TYR A 20 3.29 11.90 3.63
N ALA A 21 4.27 12.06 4.54
CA ALA A 21 4.37 13.30 5.28
C ALA A 21 4.68 14.45 4.31
N PRO A 22 4.11 15.66 4.52
CA PRO A 22 4.42 16.82 3.69
C PRO A 22 5.92 17.09 3.59
N SER A 23 6.43 17.17 2.37
CA SER A 23 7.82 17.55 2.10
C SER A 23 7.95 18.25 0.75
N PHE A 24 9.08 18.92 0.52
CA PHE A 24 9.35 19.50 -0.80
C PHE A 24 9.35 18.42 -1.90
N GLY A 25 9.91 17.24 -1.62
CA GLY A 25 10.07 16.16 -2.59
C GLY A 25 8.79 15.38 -2.94
N THR A 26 7.69 15.61 -2.23
CA THR A 26 6.41 14.93 -2.49
C THR A 26 5.49 15.76 -3.38
N PHE A 27 5.80 17.05 -3.63
CA PHE A 27 5.09 17.91 -4.58
C PHE A 27 3.56 18.00 -4.43
N GLN A 28 3.00 17.61 -3.29
CA GLN A 28 1.56 17.49 -3.09
C GLN A 28 0.76 18.78 -3.32
N TYR A 29 1.39 19.95 -3.12
CA TYR A 29 0.78 21.25 -3.39
C TYR A 29 0.79 21.64 -4.87
N ALA A 30 1.57 20.95 -5.70
CA ALA A 30 1.59 21.15 -7.14
C ALA A 30 0.55 20.28 -7.87
N TYR A 31 0.00 19.24 -7.22
CA TYR A 31 -1.00 18.37 -7.85
C TYR A 31 -2.22 19.12 -8.40
N PRO A 32 -2.79 20.15 -7.73
CA PRO A 32 -3.91 20.92 -8.28
C PRO A 32 -3.58 21.66 -9.58
N LEU A 33 -2.29 21.84 -9.90
CA LEU A 33 -1.82 22.45 -11.15
C LEU A 33 -1.64 21.43 -12.28
N MET A 34 -1.78 20.14 -11.99
CA MET A 34 -1.53 19.03 -12.92
C MET A 34 -2.77 18.14 -12.98
N ASP A 35 -3.51 18.21 -14.08
CA ASP A 35 -4.76 17.47 -14.21
C ASP A 35 -4.56 15.95 -14.05
N GLY A 36 -5.43 15.32 -13.27
CA GLY A 36 -5.40 13.89 -12.96
C GLY A 36 -4.31 13.42 -11.99
N VAL A 37 -3.39 14.28 -11.54
CA VAL A 37 -2.35 13.89 -10.58
C VAL A 37 -2.91 13.87 -9.15
N ARG A 38 -2.75 12.74 -8.47
CA ARG A 38 -3.24 12.54 -7.09
C ARG A 38 -2.17 12.06 -6.11
N ALA A 39 -1.10 11.46 -6.61
CA ALA A 39 0.01 10.98 -5.82
C ALA A 39 1.30 11.05 -6.63
N PHE A 40 2.42 11.05 -5.90
CA PHE A 40 3.76 11.06 -6.45
C PHE A 40 4.38 9.67 -6.28
N MET A 41 4.92 9.13 -7.37
CA MET A 41 5.55 7.81 -7.47
C MET A 41 4.64 6.62 -7.06
N PRO A 42 4.47 5.61 -7.94
CA PRO A 42 3.74 4.41 -7.55
C PRO A 42 4.49 3.64 -6.45
N PRO A 43 3.79 2.96 -5.52
CA PRO A 43 4.43 2.20 -4.44
C PRO A 43 4.99 0.86 -4.92
N GLN A 44 5.99 0.90 -5.81
CA GLN A 44 6.51 -0.27 -6.53
C GLN A 44 6.93 -1.42 -5.62
N GLY A 45 7.52 -1.13 -4.45
CA GLY A 45 7.98 -2.15 -3.51
C GLY A 45 6.83 -3.05 -3.02
N ILE A 46 5.73 -2.47 -2.54
CA ILE A 46 4.60 -3.25 -2.03
C ILE A 46 3.85 -3.95 -3.16
N LEU A 47 3.80 -3.36 -4.37
CA LEU A 47 3.23 -4.01 -5.56
C LEU A 47 4.02 -5.25 -5.97
N ALA A 48 5.35 -5.21 -5.89
CA ALA A 48 6.21 -6.36 -6.16
C ALA A 48 6.01 -7.47 -5.13
N VAL A 49 5.88 -7.11 -3.84
CA VAL A 49 5.54 -8.07 -2.78
C VAL A 49 4.17 -8.70 -3.05
N ALA A 50 3.15 -7.89 -3.32
CA ALA A 50 1.79 -8.36 -3.62
C ALA A 50 1.77 -9.34 -4.79
N ALA A 51 2.50 -9.03 -5.87
CA ALA A 51 2.62 -9.91 -7.03
C ALA A 51 3.39 -11.22 -6.75
N TYR A 52 4.24 -11.25 -5.73
CA TYR A 52 5.01 -12.42 -5.33
C TYR A 52 4.28 -13.28 -4.28
N LEU A 53 3.16 -12.84 -3.71
CA LEU A 53 2.45 -13.67 -2.73
C LEU A 53 1.91 -14.97 -3.35
N PRO A 54 1.72 -16.03 -2.53
CA PRO A 54 1.15 -17.30 -3.00
C PRO A 54 -0.16 -17.07 -3.76
N PRO A 55 -0.35 -17.65 -4.96
CA PRO A 55 -1.56 -17.42 -5.77
C PRO A 55 -2.88 -17.82 -5.10
N LYS A 56 -2.81 -18.68 -4.06
CA LYS A 56 -3.96 -19.08 -3.25
C LYS A 56 -4.42 -17.99 -2.28
N TRP A 57 -3.59 -16.98 -2.01
CA TRP A 57 -3.92 -15.88 -1.11
C TRP A 57 -4.66 -14.79 -1.87
N GLU A 58 -5.68 -14.23 -1.22
CA GLU A 58 -6.39 -13.06 -1.72
C GLU A 58 -5.66 -11.81 -1.29
N VAL A 59 -5.36 -10.92 -2.24
CA VAL A 59 -4.57 -9.71 -1.97
C VAL A 59 -5.36 -8.48 -2.38
N ARG A 60 -5.46 -7.51 -1.48
CA ARG A 60 -5.96 -6.15 -1.76
C ARG A 60 -4.83 -5.16 -1.58
N ILE A 61 -4.80 -4.11 -2.39
CA ILE A 61 -3.78 -3.07 -2.33
C ILE A 61 -4.47 -1.72 -2.14
N VAL A 62 -3.96 -0.94 -1.20
CA VAL A 62 -4.39 0.44 -0.92
C VAL A 62 -3.19 1.36 -0.97
N ASP A 63 -3.34 2.47 -1.69
CA ASP A 63 -2.41 3.59 -1.66
C ASP A 63 -3.08 4.77 -0.95
N GLU A 64 -2.62 5.08 0.27
CA GLU A 64 -3.15 6.15 1.12
C GLU A 64 -2.82 7.57 0.64
N ASN A 65 -1.97 7.66 -0.40
CA ASN A 65 -1.76 8.88 -1.16
C ASN A 65 -2.94 9.16 -2.11
N ILE A 66 -3.72 8.14 -2.48
CA ILE A 66 -4.92 8.27 -3.32
C ILE A 66 -6.19 8.26 -2.49
N ARG A 67 -6.30 7.33 -1.54
CA ARG A 67 -7.48 7.21 -0.65
C ARG A 67 -7.10 6.52 0.66
N PRO A 68 -7.71 6.89 1.80
CA PRO A 68 -7.47 6.17 3.05
C PRO A 68 -7.88 4.69 2.95
N THR A 69 -7.22 3.87 3.76
CA THR A 69 -7.64 2.50 4.05
C THR A 69 -8.96 2.52 4.84
N SER A 70 -9.93 1.69 4.46
CA SER A 70 -11.20 1.61 5.19
C SER A 70 -11.14 0.62 6.36
N ALA A 71 -11.97 0.83 7.37
CA ALA A 71 -12.10 -0.11 8.50
C ALA A 71 -12.57 -1.51 8.04
N GLU A 72 -13.38 -1.58 6.98
CA GLU A 72 -13.85 -2.83 6.39
C GLU A 72 -12.72 -3.60 5.71
N GLU A 73 -11.80 -2.90 5.04
CA GLU A 73 -10.59 -3.51 4.45
C GLU A 73 -9.68 -4.07 5.53
N ILE A 74 -9.51 -3.35 6.64
CA ILE A 74 -8.73 -3.80 7.80
C ILE A 74 -9.39 -5.03 8.43
N ALA A 75 -10.70 -5.00 8.68
CA ALA A 75 -11.44 -6.11 9.27
C ALA A 75 -11.50 -7.36 8.36
N TRP A 76 -11.42 -7.17 7.04
CA TRP A 76 -11.34 -8.26 6.07
C TRP A 76 -9.97 -8.95 6.09
N ALA A 77 -8.89 -8.27 6.48
CA ALA A 77 -7.54 -8.79 6.38
C ALA A 77 -7.20 -9.76 7.52
N ASP A 78 -6.56 -10.89 7.18
CA ASP A 78 -5.92 -11.75 8.19
C ASP A 78 -4.56 -11.19 8.61
N ALA A 79 -3.93 -10.38 7.73
CA ALA A 79 -2.73 -9.61 8.00
C ALA A 79 -2.66 -8.35 7.13
N VAL A 80 -2.10 -7.28 7.70
CA VAL A 80 -1.84 -6.01 6.98
C VAL A 80 -0.34 -5.88 6.76
N PHE A 81 0.07 -5.75 5.51
CA PHE A 81 1.45 -5.53 5.11
C PHE A 81 1.63 -4.06 4.76
N VAL A 82 2.51 -3.37 5.48
CA VAL A 82 2.75 -1.94 5.30
C VAL A 82 4.18 -1.73 4.81
N SER A 83 4.34 -0.91 3.77
CA SER A 83 5.66 -0.52 3.27
C SER A 83 5.65 0.94 2.86
N GLY A 84 6.76 1.64 3.12
CA GLY A 84 6.93 3.03 2.76
C GLY A 84 8.38 3.49 2.92
N MET A 85 8.65 4.68 2.41
CA MET A 85 9.92 5.39 2.56
C MET A 85 10.05 6.02 3.95
N HIS A 86 11.25 6.48 4.30
CA HIS A 86 11.53 7.16 5.58
C HIS A 86 10.56 8.33 5.89
N VAL A 87 10.11 9.07 4.87
CA VAL A 87 9.13 10.17 5.00
C VAL A 87 7.72 9.68 5.41
N GLN A 88 7.40 8.40 5.18
CA GLN A 88 6.13 7.78 5.57
C GLN A 88 6.20 7.12 6.96
N LYS A 89 7.34 7.20 7.67
CA LYS A 89 7.55 6.53 8.97
C LYS A 89 6.50 6.87 10.03
N GLY A 90 6.01 8.11 10.04
CA GLY A 90 4.94 8.52 10.95
C GLY A 90 3.62 7.81 10.62
N GLU A 91 3.22 7.89 9.35
CA GLU A 91 1.97 7.32 8.83
C GLU A 91 1.96 5.78 8.87
N ILE A 92 3.11 5.10 8.78
CA ILE A 92 3.17 3.63 8.96
C ILE A 92 2.57 3.22 10.31
N LYS A 93 2.77 4.02 11.37
CA LYS A 93 2.29 3.70 12.72
C LYS A 93 0.80 3.94 12.92
N THR A 94 0.14 4.60 11.97
CA THR A 94 -1.29 4.93 12.04
C THR A 94 -2.13 3.95 11.22
N VAL A 95 -1.50 3.02 10.50
CA VAL A 95 -2.20 1.96 9.78
C VAL A 95 -2.65 0.91 10.79
N ALA A 96 -3.97 0.88 11.03
CA ALA A 96 -4.71 -0.02 11.94
C ALA A 96 -4.48 0.20 13.44
#